data_AF-A0A7Y2G173-F1
#
_entry.id   AF-A0A7Y2G173-F1
#
_cell.length_a   1.000
_cell.length_b   1.000
_cell.length_c   1.000
_cell.angle_alpha   90.00
_cell.angle_beta   90.00
_cell.angle_gamma   90.00
#
_symmetry.space_group_name_H-M   'P 1'
#
loop_
_entity.id
_entity.type
_entity.pdbx_description
1 polymer ?
#
loop_
_entity_poly.entity_id
_entity_poly.type
_entity_poly.pdbx_seq_one_letter_code
_entity_poly.pdbx_strand_id
1 'polypeptide(L)'
;MNRRDFARTTATAAVGASVSASSFAGSPFNVIARRSTARQVIGHGDFRYEVDLEWGNLDPLAHPVKNCHEMVQDRSGRLIMITDETKNNILIYDTGGKLLDSWGTTFPYGHGLTLSDEGDAEYLWICDNGFDGNAQVVKTTLDGREVLRLETPHELGEYGED
;
A
#
# COMPACT_ATOMS: atom_id res chain seq x y z
N MET A 1 -40.50 21.53 22.94
CA MET A 1 -39.16 21.29 23.52
C MET A 1 -38.85 19.80 23.48
N ASN A 2 -37.67 19.44 22.98
CA ASN A 2 -37.27 18.09 22.58
C ASN A 2 -36.61 17.33 23.75
N ARG A 3 -36.89 16.02 23.86
CA ARG A 3 -36.63 15.14 25.02
C ARG A 3 -35.18 14.62 25.09
N ARG A 4 -34.17 15.42 24.71
CA ARG A 4 -32.78 14.94 24.61
C ARG A 4 -31.74 15.66 25.47
N ASP A 5 -32.15 16.61 26.31
CA ASP A 5 -31.22 17.38 27.16
C ASP A 5 -31.28 17.03 28.66
N PHE A 6 -31.75 15.82 29.04
CA PHE A 6 -32.03 15.46 30.44
C PHE A 6 -31.03 14.47 31.10
N ALA A 7 -29.88 14.19 30.50
CA ALA A 7 -28.92 13.24 31.08
C ALA A 7 -27.54 13.86 31.37
N ARG A 8 -27.53 15.07 31.94
CA ARG A 8 -26.39 15.58 32.70
C ARG A 8 -26.80 15.84 34.14
N THR A 9 -26.02 15.25 35.05
CA THR A 9 -25.81 15.67 36.44
C THR A 9 -26.76 15.08 37.49
N THR A 10 -26.34 13.98 38.14
CA THR A 10 -26.61 13.77 39.57
C THR A 10 -25.37 13.20 40.25
N ALA A 11 -24.90 13.91 41.27
CA ALA A 11 -23.75 13.61 42.08
C ALA A 11 -24.15 12.91 43.39
N THR A 12 -23.17 12.22 44.01
CA THR A 12 -23.03 11.91 45.47
C THR A 12 -24.11 11.04 46.15
N ALA A 13 -23.84 10.13 47.11
CA ALA A 13 -22.65 9.55 47.73
C ALA A 13 -23.14 8.36 48.60
N ALA A 14 -22.37 7.28 48.74
CA ALA A 14 -22.52 6.33 49.84
C ALA A 14 -21.12 5.85 50.29
N VAL A 15 -20.80 6.18 51.53
CA VAL A 15 -19.54 5.87 52.22
C VAL A 15 -19.58 4.42 52.71
N GLY A 16 -18.59 3.61 52.32
CA GLY A 16 -18.34 2.27 52.84
C GLY A 16 -16.86 1.96 52.75
N ALA A 17 -16.16 1.93 53.88
CA ALA A 17 -14.73 1.69 53.98
C ALA A 17 -14.41 0.19 54.01
N SER A 18 -13.44 -0.27 53.20
CA SER A 18 -12.31 -1.12 53.65
C SER A 18 -11.44 -1.61 52.47
N VAL A 19 -10.14 -1.29 52.57
CA VAL A 19 -8.94 -1.92 51.99
C VAL A 19 -9.06 -2.74 50.70
N SER A 20 -8.34 -2.32 49.65
CA SER A 20 -7.34 -3.16 48.94
C SER A 20 -6.64 -2.39 47.82
N ALA A 21 -5.31 -2.50 47.84
CA ALA A 21 -4.34 -2.30 46.75
C ALA A 21 -4.47 -1.03 45.88
N SER A 22 -3.48 -0.15 46.02
CA SER A 22 -3.03 0.77 44.98
C SER A 22 -2.54 -0.03 43.76
N SER A 23 -3.47 -0.58 42.98
CA SER A 23 -3.20 -1.15 41.68
C SER A 23 -3.32 -0.02 40.67
N PHE A 24 -2.18 0.38 40.13
CA PHE A 24 -2.03 1.20 38.95
C PHE A 24 -3.15 0.93 37.94
N ALA A 25 -4.08 1.89 37.81
CA ALA A 25 -5.01 1.94 36.69
C ALA A 25 -4.23 2.38 35.43
N GLY A 26 -3.29 1.54 35.00
CA GLY A 26 -2.82 1.56 33.63
C GLY A 26 -3.97 1.03 32.78
N SER A 27 -4.64 1.91 32.04
CA SER A 27 -5.52 1.45 30.97
C SER A 27 -4.72 0.50 30.07
N PRO A 28 -5.19 -0.74 29.80
CA PRO A 28 -4.51 -1.67 28.90
C PRO A 28 -4.68 -1.25 27.43
N PHE A 29 -5.46 -0.21 27.18
CA PHE A 29 -5.58 0.39 25.87
C PHE A 29 -4.49 1.43 25.72
N ASN A 30 -3.41 1.04 25.05
CA ASN A 30 -2.64 1.96 24.24
C ASN A 30 -3.62 2.55 23.22
N VAL A 31 -4.32 3.62 23.60
CA VAL A 31 -4.91 4.51 22.62
C VAL A 31 -3.72 5.15 21.95
N ILE A 32 -3.26 4.53 20.85
CA ILE A 32 -2.49 5.24 19.85
C ILE A 32 -3.38 6.42 19.50
N ALA A 33 -3.04 7.59 20.03
CA ALA A 33 -3.73 8.81 19.68
C ALA A 33 -3.65 8.88 18.16
N ARG A 34 -4.79 8.67 17.49
CA ARG A 34 -4.89 8.87 16.05
C ARG A 34 -4.36 10.27 15.82
N ARG A 35 -3.24 10.35 15.10
CA ARG A 35 -2.67 11.64 14.70
C ARG A 35 -3.84 12.38 14.07
N SER A 36 -4.26 13.49 14.68
CA SER A 36 -5.23 14.38 14.05
C SER A 36 -4.60 14.81 12.74
N THR A 37 -5.05 14.18 11.65
CA THR A 37 -4.63 14.53 10.30
C THR A 37 -5.38 15.81 9.97
N ALA A 38 -4.86 16.94 10.46
CA ALA A 38 -5.22 18.22 9.87
C ALA A 38 -5.00 18.05 8.36
N ARG A 39 -6.09 18.05 7.59
CA ARG A 39 -6.12 17.76 6.15
C ARG A 39 -5.00 18.55 5.48
N GLN A 40 -3.90 17.87 5.18
CA GLN A 40 -2.72 18.53 4.67
C GLN A 40 -2.98 18.79 3.19
N VAL A 41 -3.07 20.07 2.83
CA VAL A 41 -3.20 20.48 1.44
C VAL A 41 -1.80 20.73 0.88
N ILE A 42 -1.46 20.06 -0.22
CA ILE A 42 -0.23 20.26 -1.00
C ILE A 42 -0.55 20.87 -2.37
N GLY A 43 0.47 21.37 -3.07
CA GLY A 43 0.32 21.97 -4.40
C GLY A 43 0.13 23.49 -4.39
N HIS A 44 -0.11 24.08 -5.56
CA HIS A 44 -0.23 25.53 -5.75
C HIS A 44 -1.24 25.90 -6.85
N GLY A 45 -1.71 27.16 -6.85
CA GLY A 45 -2.68 27.64 -7.85
C GLY A 45 -3.94 26.79 -7.86
N ASP A 46 -4.31 26.30 -9.04
CA ASP A 46 -5.47 25.43 -9.28
C ASP A 46 -5.19 23.94 -9.00
N PHE A 47 -3.93 23.55 -8.82
CA PHE A 47 -3.52 22.18 -8.56
C PHE A 47 -3.20 22.00 -7.08
N ARG A 48 -4.26 21.82 -6.29
CA ARG A 48 -4.17 21.58 -4.84
C ARG A 48 -4.80 20.24 -4.50
N TYR A 49 -4.12 19.46 -3.67
CA TYR A 49 -4.51 18.11 -3.33
C TYR A 49 -4.55 17.94 -1.82
N GLU A 50 -5.55 17.23 -1.32
CA GLU A 50 -5.62 16.79 0.07
C GLU A 50 -4.87 15.47 0.21
N VAL A 51 -3.95 15.39 1.16
CA VAL A 51 -3.21 14.15 1.46
C VAL A 51 -4.12 13.22 2.26
N ASP A 52 -4.40 12.05 1.69
CA ASP A 52 -5.03 10.94 2.39
C ASP A 52 -3.96 9.99 2.94
N LEU A 53 -3.73 10.05 4.26
CA LEU A 53 -2.77 9.19 4.97
C LEU A 53 -3.36 7.82 5.33
N GLU A 54 -4.65 7.60 5.09
CA GLU A 54 -5.34 6.33 5.32
C GLU A 54 -5.52 5.52 4.01
N TRP A 55 -5.11 6.07 2.87
CA TRP A 55 -5.12 5.36 1.58
C TRP A 55 -4.08 4.22 1.54
N GLY A 56 -4.41 3.13 0.85
CA GLY A 56 -3.55 1.94 0.77
C GLY A 56 -3.66 1.04 2.01
N ASN A 57 -4.83 1.03 2.65
CA ASN A 57 -5.12 0.31 3.89
C ASN A 57 -5.19 -1.21 3.67
N LEU A 58 -4.02 -1.85 3.61
CA LEU A 58 -3.83 -3.30 3.59
C LEU A 58 -3.39 -3.83 4.97
N ASP A 59 -3.38 -5.15 5.13
CA ASP A 59 -2.71 -5.81 6.26
C ASP A 59 -1.20 -5.93 5.97
N PRO A 60 -0.32 -5.15 6.63
CA PRO A 60 1.10 -5.14 6.34
C PRO A 60 1.83 -6.42 6.76
N LEU A 61 1.20 -7.28 7.57
CA LEU A 61 1.74 -8.59 7.91
C LEU A 61 1.49 -9.61 6.79
N ALA A 62 0.35 -9.47 6.11
CA ALA A 62 -0.02 -10.34 4.99
C ALA A 62 0.58 -9.86 3.66
N HIS A 63 0.57 -8.55 3.40
CA HIS A 63 1.02 -7.93 2.16
C HIS A 63 1.98 -6.77 2.43
N PRO A 64 3.21 -7.04 2.91
CA PRO A 64 4.17 -5.99 3.18
C PRO A 64 4.47 -5.13 1.94
N VAL A 65 4.76 -3.85 2.18
CA VAL A 65 5.19 -2.89 1.15
C VAL A 65 6.56 -2.37 1.57
N LYS A 66 7.56 -2.55 0.71
CA LYS A 66 8.92 -2.05 0.95
C LYS A 66 9.09 -0.65 0.38
N ASN A 67 8.55 -0.41 -0.80
CA ASN A 67 8.54 0.86 -1.50
C ASN A 67 7.43 0.88 -2.56
N CYS A 68 7.25 2.04 -3.18
CA CYS A 68 6.46 2.20 -4.39
C CYS A 68 7.34 2.94 -5.39
N HIS A 69 7.75 2.24 -6.45
CA HIS A 69 8.53 2.85 -7.52
C HIS A 69 7.63 3.40 -8.61
N GLU A 70 6.60 2.64 -9.00
CA GLU A 70 5.64 3.04 -10.03
C GLU A 70 4.23 2.51 -9.73
N MET A 71 3.24 3.22 -10.28
CA MET A 71 1.84 2.84 -10.21
C MET A 71 1.12 3.23 -11.51
N VAL A 72 0.31 2.32 -12.05
CA VAL A 72 -0.48 2.52 -13.28
C VAL A 72 -1.96 2.24 -13.01
N GLN A 73 -2.84 2.75 -13.86
CA GLN A 73 -4.27 2.47 -13.80
C GLN A 73 -4.73 1.68 -15.02
N ASP A 74 -5.34 0.52 -14.81
CA ASP A 74 -5.88 -0.30 -15.89
C ASP A 74 -7.22 0.24 -16.43
N ARG A 75 -7.71 -0.33 -17.55
CA ARG A 75 -8.98 0.05 -18.17
C ARG A 75 -10.19 -0.15 -17.25
N SER A 76 -10.08 -1.03 -16.27
CA SER A 76 -11.12 -1.26 -15.25
C SER A 76 -11.06 -0.25 -14.09
N GLY A 77 -10.08 0.67 -14.10
CA GLY A 77 -9.88 1.70 -13.09
C GLY A 77 -9.11 1.22 -11.85
N ARG A 78 -8.58 -0.01 -11.84
CA ARG A 78 -7.77 -0.53 -10.73
C ARG A 78 -6.39 0.09 -10.78
N LEU A 79 -5.83 0.38 -9.62
CA LEU A 79 -4.47 0.89 -9.47
C LEU A 79 -3.51 -0.28 -9.23
N ILE A 80 -2.51 -0.44 -10.08
CA ILE A 80 -1.53 -1.53 -10.02
C ILE A 80 -0.19 -0.90 -9.66
N MET A 81 0.41 -1.38 -8.58
CA MET A 81 1.65 -0.85 -8.01
C MET A 81 2.71 -1.94 -7.96
N ILE A 82 3.98 -1.55 -8.12
CA ILE A 82 5.13 -2.43 -7.88
C ILE A 82 5.93 -2.03 -6.63
N THR A 83 6.36 -3.04 -5.88
CA THR A 83 7.26 -2.95 -4.71
C THR A 83 8.39 -3.97 -4.84
N ASP A 84 9.55 -3.66 -4.24
CA ASP A 84 10.70 -4.55 -4.10
C ASP A 84 10.49 -5.70 -3.07
N GLU A 85 9.25 -5.97 -2.67
CA GLU A 85 8.90 -6.99 -1.68
C GLU A 85 8.42 -8.25 -2.39
N THR A 86 9.26 -9.28 -2.40
CA THR A 86 9.05 -10.51 -3.18
C THR A 86 8.02 -11.46 -2.57
N LYS A 87 7.38 -11.11 -1.45
CA LYS A 87 6.16 -11.80 -1.02
C LYS A 87 4.94 -11.45 -1.89
N ASN A 88 4.94 -10.25 -2.48
CA ASN A 88 3.82 -9.69 -3.24
C ASN A 88 4.30 -8.48 -4.08
N ASN A 89 5.17 -8.73 -5.06
CA ASN A 89 5.79 -7.64 -5.83
C ASN A 89 4.76 -6.67 -6.44
N ILE A 90 3.62 -7.20 -6.90
CA ILE A 90 2.52 -6.43 -7.47
C ILE A 90 1.35 -6.40 -6.51
N LEU A 91 0.83 -5.19 -6.28
CA LEU A 91 -0.36 -4.93 -5.46
C LEU A 91 -1.40 -4.21 -6.31
N ILE A 92 -2.63 -4.71 -6.28
CA ILE A 92 -3.76 -4.18 -7.06
C ILE A 92 -4.77 -3.59 -6.10
N TYR A 93 -5.05 -2.29 -6.22
CA TYR A 93 -6.00 -1.55 -5.39
C TYR A 93 -7.19 -1.06 -6.21
N ASP A 94 -8.29 -0.76 -5.52
CA ASP A 94 -9.25 0.20 -6.05
C ASP A 94 -8.76 1.65 -5.82
N THR A 95 -9.44 2.62 -6.43
CA THR A 95 -9.09 4.04 -6.25
C THR A 95 -9.30 4.55 -4.83
N GLY A 96 -10.08 3.84 -4.01
CA GLY A 96 -10.28 4.13 -2.58
C GLY A 96 -9.18 3.59 -1.68
N GLY A 97 -8.20 2.86 -2.23
CA GLY A 97 -7.05 2.34 -1.49
C GLY A 97 -7.30 1.00 -0.82
N LYS A 98 -8.38 0.30 -1.15
CA LYS A 98 -8.60 -1.07 -0.72
C LYS A 98 -7.79 -2.03 -1.59
N LEU A 99 -7.01 -2.91 -0.98
CA LEU A 99 -6.34 -4.00 -1.69
C LEU A 99 -7.37 -4.98 -2.27
N LEU A 100 -7.28 -5.23 -3.57
CA LEU A 100 -8.11 -6.15 -4.33
C LEU A 100 -7.42 -7.48 -4.57
N ASP A 101 -6.13 -7.45 -4.91
CA ASP A 101 -5.33 -8.63 -5.23
C ASP A 101 -3.82 -8.34 -5.12
N SER A 102 -3.00 -9.39 -5.15
CA SER A 102 -1.54 -9.29 -5.17
C SER A 102 -0.90 -10.51 -5.79
N TRP A 103 0.27 -10.34 -6.41
CA TRP A 103 1.06 -11.44 -6.96
C TRP A 103 2.53 -11.07 -7.13
N GLY A 104 3.33 -12.03 -7.55
CA GLY A 104 4.72 -11.81 -7.96
C GLY A 104 5.73 -12.03 -6.84
N THR A 105 6.80 -12.76 -7.17
CA THR A 105 7.86 -13.16 -6.23
C THR A 105 9.27 -13.06 -6.80
N THR A 106 9.39 -12.57 -8.02
CA THR A 106 10.61 -12.67 -8.84
C THR A 106 11.23 -11.31 -9.18
N PHE A 107 10.72 -10.22 -8.59
CA PHE A 107 11.18 -8.86 -8.88
C PHE A 107 11.75 -8.17 -7.64
N PRO A 108 12.88 -8.64 -7.07
CA PRO A 108 13.47 -8.06 -5.85
C PRO A 108 13.89 -6.58 -5.98
N TYR A 109 14.01 -6.07 -7.21
CA TYR A 109 14.30 -4.68 -7.52
C TYR A 109 13.38 -4.17 -8.64
N GLY A 110 12.07 -4.43 -8.54
CA GLY A 110 11.07 -3.98 -9.50
C GLY A 110 10.89 -2.46 -9.52
N HIS A 111 11.55 -1.78 -10.45
CA HIS A 111 11.55 -0.31 -10.55
C HIS A 111 10.60 0.23 -11.62
N GLY A 112 10.41 -0.50 -12.73
CA GLY A 112 9.53 -0.06 -13.82
C GLY A 112 8.26 -0.88 -13.89
N LEU A 113 7.13 -0.21 -14.15
CA LEU A 113 5.81 -0.77 -14.35
C LEU A 113 5.05 0.05 -15.39
N THR A 114 5.03 -0.42 -16.64
CA THR A 114 4.31 0.22 -17.74
C THR A 114 3.12 -0.63 -18.16
N LEU A 115 1.94 -0.01 -18.25
CA LEU A 115 0.75 -0.63 -18.82
C LEU A 115 0.77 -0.51 -20.36
N SER A 116 0.59 -1.63 -21.05
CA SER A 116 0.44 -1.68 -22.52
C SER A 116 -0.97 -2.15 -22.86
N ASP A 117 -1.76 -1.28 -23.48
CA ASP A 117 -3.05 -1.62 -24.08
C ASP A 117 -2.82 -2.02 -25.55
N GLU A 118 -2.99 -3.30 -25.86
CA GLU A 118 -2.74 -3.86 -27.19
C GLU A 118 -4.04 -4.11 -27.98
N GLY A 119 -5.13 -3.49 -27.53
CA GLY A 119 -6.46 -3.57 -28.14
C GLY A 119 -7.26 -4.77 -27.63
N ASP A 120 -6.73 -5.99 -27.79
CA ASP A 120 -7.38 -7.22 -27.34
C ASP A 120 -7.24 -7.46 -25.83
N ALA A 121 -6.10 -7.07 -25.25
CA ALA A 121 -5.80 -7.20 -23.85
C ALA A 121 -4.87 -6.09 -23.33
N GLU A 122 -4.82 -5.98 -22.01
CA GLU A 122 -3.84 -5.15 -21.30
C GLU A 122 -2.74 -6.02 -20.69
N TYR A 123 -1.52 -5.52 -20.77
CA TYR A 123 -0.32 -6.18 -20.27
C TYR A 123 0.49 -5.24 -19.41
N LEU A 124 1.31 -5.80 -18.53
CA LEU A 124 2.30 -5.05 -17.77
C LEU A 124 3.68 -5.37 -18.31
N TRP A 125 4.45 -4.33 -18.61
CA TRP A 125 5.89 -4.41 -18.75
C TRP A 125 6.52 -4.06 -17.41
N ILE A 126 7.29 -5.00 -16.88
CA ILE A 126 7.99 -4.89 -15.60
C ILE A 126 9.49 -4.83 -15.89
N CYS A 127 10.16 -3.84 -15.29
CA CYS A 127 11.61 -3.73 -15.31
C CYS A 127 12.13 -3.92 -13.88
N ASP A 128 12.91 -4.98 -13.69
CA ASP A 128 13.74 -5.16 -12.50
C ASP A 128 15.17 -4.80 -12.87
N ASN A 129 15.73 -3.83 -12.14
CA ASN A 129 17.04 -3.28 -12.48
C ASN A 129 18.20 -4.22 -12.14
N GLY A 130 17.95 -5.34 -11.45
CA GLY A 130 18.94 -6.34 -11.14
C GLY A 130 20.12 -5.78 -10.36
N PHE A 131 19.87 -5.03 -9.29
CA PHE A 131 20.95 -4.47 -8.45
C PHE A 131 21.93 -5.55 -7.94
N ASP A 132 21.51 -6.82 -7.91
CA ASP A 132 22.32 -8.00 -7.58
C ASP A 132 23.00 -8.69 -8.79
N GLY A 133 22.89 -8.11 -9.99
CA GLY A 133 23.40 -8.66 -11.24
C GLY A 133 22.36 -9.35 -12.13
N ASN A 134 21.11 -9.46 -11.71
CA ASN A 134 20.07 -10.21 -12.43
C ASN A 134 18.98 -9.31 -13.01
N ALA A 135 19.35 -8.40 -13.92
CA ALA A 135 18.39 -7.48 -14.53
C ALA A 135 17.43 -8.24 -15.46
N GLN A 136 16.15 -7.83 -15.47
CA GLN A 136 15.14 -8.49 -16.30
C GLN A 136 14.07 -7.48 -16.75
N VAL A 137 13.60 -7.67 -17.99
CA VAL A 137 12.45 -6.97 -18.54
C VAL A 137 11.44 -8.00 -19.00
N VAL A 138 10.25 -7.98 -18.38
CA VAL A 138 9.24 -9.03 -18.54
C VAL A 138 7.90 -8.39 -18.87
N LYS A 139 7.19 -8.97 -19.83
CA LYS A 139 5.79 -8.68 -20.11
C LYS A 139 4.92 -9.74 -19.44
N THR A 140 3.93 -9.32 -18.68
CA THR A 140 2.93 -10.20 -18.05
C THR A 140 1.52 -9.78 -18.43
N THR A 141 0.57 -10.70 -18.28
CA THR A 141 -0.84 -10.32 -18.11
C THR A 141 -1.04 -9.60 -16.76
N LEU A 142 -2.21 -8.98 -16.58
CA LEU A 142 -2.53 -8.26 -15.33
C LEU A 142 -2.61 -9.18 -14.09
N ASP A 143 -2.84 -10.49 -14.29
CA ASP A 143 -2.85 -11.53 -13.25
C ASP A 143 -1.50 -12.24 -13.07
N GLY A 144 -0.42 -11.71 -13.68
CA GLY A 144 0.95 -12.13 -13.40
C GLY A 144 1.48 -13.31 -14.21
N ARG A 145 0.74 -13.78 -15.22
CA ARG A 145 1.27 -14.79 -16.15
C ARG A 145 2.25 -14.13 -17.12
N GLU A 146 3.47 -14.62 -17.14
CA GLU A 146 4.49 -14.20 -18.12
C GLU A 146 4.04 -14.49 -19.56
N VAL A 147 4.26 -13.51 -20.43
CA VAL A 147 3.94 -13.55 -21.86
C VAL A 147 5.23 -13.50 -22.69
N LEU A 148 6.19 -12.67 -22.25
CA LEU A 148 7.45 -12.47 -22.92
C LEU A 148 8.50 -12.03 -21.90
N ARG A 149 9.75 -12.43 -22.11
CA ARG A 149 10.93 -11.94 -21.42
C ARG A 149 11.95 -11.53 -22.46
N LEU A 150 12.50 -10.33 -22.30
CA LEU A 150 13.58 -9.89 -23.17
C LEU A 150 14.88 -10.55 -22.70
N GLU A 151 15.68 -11.01 -23.66
CA GLU A 151 17.04 -11.45 -23.40
C GLU A 151 17.88 -10.26 -22.93
N THR A 152 18.75 -10.50 -21.96
CA THR A 152 19.71 -9.52 -21.48
C THR A 152 20.81 -9.30 -22.53
N PRO A 153 21.49 -8.15 -22.52
CA PRO A 153 22.61 -7.94 -23.45
C PRO A 153 23.74 -8.98 -23.29
N HIS A 154 23.91 -9.55 -22.09
CA HIS A 154 24.87 -10.63 -21.86
C HIS A 154 24.43 -11.93 -22.57
N GLU A 155 23.15 -12.30 -22.50
CA GLU A 155 22.61 -13.46 -23.24
C GLU A 155 22.70 -13.27 -24.75
N LEU A 156 22.59 -12.03 -25.24
CA LEU A 156 22.79 -11.69 -26.65
C LEU A 156 24.27 -11.65 -27.07
N GLY A 157 25.21 -11.73 -26.14
CA GLY A 157 26.65 -11.63 -26.41
C GLY A 157 27.13 -10.23 -26.76
N GLU A 158 26.37 -9.18 -26.43
CA GLU A 158 26.74 -7.78 -26.65
C GLU A 158 27.77 -7.28 -25.62
N TYR A 159 27.84 -7.94 -24.47
CA TYR A 159 28.92 -7.77 -23.50
C TYR A 159 29.95 -8.88 -23.69
N GLY A 160 31.24 -8.51 -23.61
CA GLY A 160 32.34 -9.48 -23.65
C GLY A 160 32.32 -10.40 -22.42
N GLU A 161 33.15 -11.45 -22.44
CA GLU A 161 33.37 -12.29 -21.25
C GLU A 161 34.01 -11.44 -20.13
N ASP A 162 33.49 -11.57 -18.91
CA ASP A 162 33.95 -10.87 -17.69
C ASP A 162 35.40 -11.20 -17.29
#